data_AF-E6Q8P6-F1
#
_entry.id   AF-E6Q8P6-F1
#
_cell.length_a   1.000
_cell.length_b   1.000
_cell.length_c   1.000
_cell.angle_alpha   90.00
_cell.angle_beta   90.00
_cell.angle_gamma   90.00
#
_symmetry.space_group_name_H-M   'P 1'
#
loop_
_entity.id
_entity.type
_entity.pdbx_description
1 polymer ?
#
loop_
_entity_poly.entity_id
_entity_poly.type
_entity_poly.pdbx_seq_one_letter_code
_entity_poly.pdbx_strand_id
1 'polypeptide(L)'
;MHQNIRWTDEPEGTILKELFDTLPAEQQAHLLQFVKPVPRPKFSQEEIQQAAQLMYASIMQEDEAGYRQLIASQLAPGIPGDDAEDRLLIPRESPYFVGDLPPPGVAGDIALLKELKINIAHFLHLATGRDVNCWRLDAGFEPFATAFRAASRDLRRRQAGESVASPELPDIPLEKQNTALSWQGLLDYWQQDCERRPRTVQEMQTLIQSLSHFLPDKTPATVTRQDATAWLRHQRETRGNAPKTLEKKGTLMGALFSIAVKDEILSSNPFADFDYARFVQKIGVDTGEDRKPFSQEQLARIFSPEGLFSQRRQTGGGGYHARIWLPFWVYLQVPGWMNWAASPSRISKAFRCLIFAFAKGKTTKACV
;
A
#
# COMPACT_ATOMS: atom_id res chain seq x y z
N MET A 1 -22.54 -34.59 -12.73
CA MET A 1 -21.63 -34.59 -11.56
C MET A 1 -20.94 -33.25 -11.50
N HIS A 2 -21.46 -32.30 -10.71
CA HIS A 2 -20.82 -31.01 -10.47
C HIS A 2 -20.09 -31.09 -9.13
N GLN A 3 -18.77 -30.96 -9.14
CA GLN A 3 -17.99 -30.86 -7.92
C GLN A 3 -18.14 -29.46 -7.35
N ASN A 4 -18.59 -29.39 -6.10
CA ASN A 4 -18.60 -28.17 -5.30
C ASN A 4 -17.15 -27.85 -4.90
N ILE A 5 -16.58 -26.78 -5.44
CA ILE A 5 -15.29 -26.27 -4.98
C ILE A 5 -15.53 -25.54 -3.67
N ARG A 6 -14.99 -26.09 -2.58
CA ARG A 6 -15.03 -25.53 -1.23
C ARG A 6 -13.95 -24.45 -1.15
N TRP A 7 -14.35 -23.20 -0.95
CA TRP A 7 -13.42 -22.09 -0.73
C TRP A 7 -12.90 -22.19 0.71
N THR A 8 -11.67 -22.68 0.87
CA THR A 8 -10.90 -22.56 2.12
C THR A 8 -9.88 -21.44 1.98
N ASP A 9 -9.56 -20.79 3.10
CA ASP A 9 -8.62 -19.65 3.22
C ASP A 9 -7.19 -20.03 2.85
N GLU A 10 -6.93 -20.27 1.56
CA GLU A 10 -5.58 -20.37 1.03
C GLU A 10 -5.04 -18.99 0.68
N PRO A 11 -3.75 -18.72 0.90
CA PRO A 11 -3.14 -17.45 0.56
C PRO A 11 -3.34 -17.16 -0.93
N GLU A 12 -3.77 -15.95 -1.28
CA GLU A 12 -4.18 -15.53 -2.64
C GLU A 12 -3.19 -15.89 -3.76
N GLY A 13 -1.93 -16.19 -3.42
CA GLY A 13 -0.91 -16.69 -4.34
C GLY A 13 -1.12 -18.12 -4.86
N THR A 14 -1.79 -19.02 -4.12
CA THR A 14 -1.96 -20.42 -4.55
C THR A 14 -3.00 -20.54 -5.66
N ILE A 15 -4.13 -19.84 -5.53
CA ILE A 15 -5.23 -19.85 -6.52
C ILE A 15 -4.76 -19.27 -7.86
N LEU A 16 -3.99 -18.17 -7.84
CA LEU A 16 -3.44 -17.58 -9.06
C LEU A 16 -2.41 -18.50 -9.73
N LYS A 17 -1.65 -19.26 -8.95
CA LYS A 17 -0.69 -20.24 -9.46
C LYS A 17 -1.41 -21.43 -10.11
N GLU A 18 -2.43 -21.99 -9.47
CA GLU A 18 -3.22 -23.08 -10.05
C GLU A 18 -3.92 -22.65 -11.34
N LEU A 19 -4.54 -21.46 -11.35
CA LEU A 19 -5.13 -20.89 -12.56
C LEU A 19 -4.08 -20.68 -13.65
N PHE A 20 -2.91 -20.17 -13.31
CA PHE A 20 -1.81 -19.99 -14.27
C PHE A 20 -1.33 -21.33 -14.83
N ASP A 21 -1.17 -22.34 -13.97
CA ASP A 21 -0.72 -23.69 -14.33
C ASP A 21 -1.76 -24.43 -15.19
N THR A 22 -3.05 -24.07 -15.10
CA THR A 22 -4.10 -24.59 -16.01
C THR A 22 -4.09 -23.97 -17.41
N LEU A 23 -3.36 -22.87 -17.64
CA LEU A 23 -3.30 -22.24 -18.96
C LEU A 23 -2.40 -23.05 -19.91
N PRO A 24 -2.69 -23.07 -21.23
CA PRO A 24 -1.77 -23.62 -22.22
C PRO A 24 -0.40 -22.92 -22.16
N ALA A 25 0.68 -23.66 -22.42
CA ALA A 25 2.06 -23.18 -22.34
C ALA A 25 2.32 -21.88 -23.14
N GLU A 26 1.66 -21.71 -24.29
CA GLU A 26 1.75 -20.49 -25.10
C GLU A 26 1.15 -19.26 -24.39
N GLN A 27 0.04 -19.45 -23.65
CA GLN A 27 -0.59 -18.38 -22.88
C GLN A 27 0.21 -18.05 -21.62
N GLN A 28 0.79 -19.05 -20.97
CA GLN A 28 1.73 -18.84 -19.87
C GLN A 28 2.94 -18.01 -20.33
N ALA A 29 3.57 -18.39 -21.44
CA ALA A 29 4.69 -17.64 -22.03
C ALA A 29 4.29 -16.21 -22.42
N HIS A 30 3.10 -16.04 -23.00
CA HIS A 30 2.54 -14.74 -23.36
C HIS A 30 2.17 -13.88 -22.15
N LEU A 31 1.83 -14.45 -21.00
CA LEU A 31 1.60 -13.69 -19.76
C LEU A 31 2.93 -13.32 -19.08
N LEU A 32 3.91 -14.23 -19.09
CA LEU A 32 5.23 -13.99 -18.50
C LEU A 32 6.00 -12.85 -19.19
N GLN A 33 5.78 -12.60 -20.49
CA GLN A 33 6.38 -11.44 -21.18
C GLN A 33 5.82 -10.08 -20.71
N PHE A 34 4.62 -10.03 -20.10
CA PHE A 34 4.07 -8.79 -19.53
C PHE A 34 4.50 -8.57 -18.08
N VAL A 35 4.88 -9.64 -17.39
CA VAL A 35 5.49 -9.55 -16.07
C VAL A 35 6.98 -9.25 -16.26
N LYS A 36 7.30 -7.99 -16.58
CA LYS A 36 8.70 -7.56 -16.44
C LYS A 36 9.08 -7.75 -14.97
N PRO A 37 10.10 -8.55 -14.64
CA PRO A 37 10.52 -8.70 -13.26
C PRO A 37 10.85 -7.31 -12.73
N VAL A 38 10.08 -6.82 -11.76
CA VAL A 38 10.38 -5.57 -11.08
C VAL A 38 11.81 -5.71 -10.56
N PRO A 39 12.75 -4.83 -10.97
CA PRO A 39 14.12 -4.92 -10.52
C PRO A 39 14.11 -4.79 -9.00
N ARG A 40 14.42 -5.89 -8.31
CA ARG A 40 14.41 -5.92 -6.85
C ARG A 40 15.65 -5.21 -6.34
N PRO A 41 15.55 -4.41 -5.28
CA PRO A 41 16.73 -3.88 -4.63
C PRO A 41 17.61 -5.04 -4.17
N LYS A 42 18.86 -5.05 -4.63
CA LYS A 42 19.90 -5.92 -4.10
C LYS A 42 20.58 -5.18 -2.95
N PHE A 43 20.69 -5.83 -1.81
CA PHE A 43 21.49 -5.35 -0.69
C PHE A 43 22.94 -5.81 -0.92
N SER A 44 23.90 -4.93 -0.66
CA SER A 44 25.30 -5.31 -0.64
C SER A 44 25.57 -6.20 0.58
N GLN A 45 26.64 -7.00 0.52
CA GLN A 45 27.02 -7.84 1.64
C GLN A 45 27.36 -7.01 2.89
N GLU A 46 27.91 -5.81 2.70
CA GLU A 46 28.23 -4.87 3.78
C GLU A 46 26.96 -4.36 4.47
N GLU A 47 25.93 -4.02 3.70
CA GLU A 47 24.63 -3.58 4.24
C GLU A 47 23.94 -4.69 5.02
N ILE A 48 23.98 -5.93 4.53
CA ILE A 48 23.44 -7.10 5.23
C ILE A 48 24.22 -7.33 6.53
N GLN A 49 25.54 -7.24 6.50
CA GLN A 49 26.39 -7.41 7.68
C GLN A 49 26.13 -6.33 8.73
N GLN A 50 26.01 -5.07 8.33
CA GLN A 50 25.71 -3.95 9.22
C GLN A 50 24.32 -4.09 9.84
N ALA A 51 23.31 -4.47 9.06
CA ALA A 51 21.95 -4.71 9.56
C ALA A 51 21.89 -5.90 10.54
N ALA A 52 22.66 -6.96 10.29
CA ALA A 52 22.76 -8.09 11.22
C ALA A 52 23.45 -7.70 12.53
N GLN A 53 24.51 -6.88 12.48
CA GLN A 53 25.17 -6.33 13.67
C GLN A 53 24.22 -5.43 14.46
N LEU A 54 23.43 -4.60 13.77
CA LEU A 54 22.41 -3.76 14.39
C LEU A 54 21.35 -4.59 15.11
N MET A 55 20.90 -5.69 14.50
CA MET A 55 19.97 -6.62 15.14
C MET A 55 20.55 -7.22 16.42
N TYR A 56 21.80 -7.72 16.37
CA TYR A 56 22.48 -8.24 17.55
C TYR A 56 22.56 -7.19 18.66
N ALA A 57 22.98 -5.97 18.33
CA ALA A 57 23.14 -4.91 19.31
C ALA A 57 21.80 -4.45 19.92
N SER A 58 20.75 -4.28 19.10
CA SER A 58 19.41 -3.90 19.59
C SER A 58 18.87 -4.91 20.60
N ILE A 59 18.96 -6.22 20.27
CA ILE A 59 18.48 -7.29 21.15
C ILE A 59 19.20 -7.24 22.52
N MET A 60 20.53 -7.07 22.50
CA MET A 60 21.34 -7.04 23.73
C MET A 60 21.09 -5.78 24.58
N GLN A 61 20.78 -4.64 23.94
CA GLN A 61 20.46 -3.39 24.62
C GLN A 61 19.05 -3.37 25.19
N GLU A 62 18.07 -3.94 24.50
CA GLU A 62 16.70 -4.10 25.00
C GLU A 62 16.68 -4.96 26.28
N ASP A 63 17.45 -6.06 26.30
CA ASP A 63 17.65 -6.90 27.48
C ASP A 63 18.28 -6.11 28.64
N GLU A 64 19.34 -5.36 28.37
CA GLU A 64 20.00 -4.53 29.40
C GLU A 64 19.06 -3.43 29.93
N ALA A 65 18.29 -2.78 29.07
CA ALA A 65 17.31 -1.78 29.46
C ALA A 65 16.21 -2.39 30.34
N GLY A 66 15.71 -3.58 29.97
CA GLY A 66 14.75 -4.34 30.77
C GLY A 66 15.30 -4.70 32.15
N TYR A 67 16.56 -5.16 32.21
CA TYR A 67 17.24 -5.47 33.46
C TYR A 67 17.44 -4.22 34.35
N ARG A 68 17.85 -3.09 33.77
CA ARG A 68 17.98 -1.81 34.49
C ARG A 68 16.64 -1.33 35.05
N GLN A 69 15.56 -1.45 34.27
CA GLN A 69 14.21 -1.11 34.75
C GLN A 69 13.77 -2.01 35.90
N LEU A 70 14.07 -3.32 35.84
CA LEU A 70 13.80 -4.26 36.92
C LEU A 70 14.53 -3.86 38.20
N ILE A 71 15.85 -3.62 38.13
CA ILE A 71 16.65 -3.15 39.27
C ILE A 71 16.07 -1.84 39.83
N ALA A 72 15.77 -0.87 38.97
CA ALA A 72 15.21 0.41 39.41
C ALA A 72 13.87 0.24 40.13
N SER A 73 13.01 -0.67 39.66
CA SER A 73 11.74 -0.99 40.30
C SER A 73 11.90 -1.67 41.66
N GLN A 74 12.94 -2.48 41.83
CA GLN A 74 13.25 -3.17 43.09
C GLN A 74 13.87 -2.23 44.14
N LEU A 75 14.67 -1.27 43.70
CA LEU A 75 15.29 -0.25 44.56
C LEU A 75 14.33 0.90 44.91
N ALA A 76 13.11 0.92 44.36
CA ALA A 76 12.13 1.95 44.64
C ALA A 76 11.68 1.87 46.12
N PRO A 77 11.85 2.94 46.91
CA PRO A 77 11.53 2.92 48.34
C PRO A 77 10.02 2.73 48.57
N GLY A 78 9.63 1.68 49.30
CA GLY A 78 8.25 1.48 49.76
C GLY A 78 7.61 0.12 49.48
N ILE A 79 8.34 -0.88 48.96
CA ILE A 79 7.82 -2.24 48.80
C ILE A 79 8.12 -3.04 50.09
N PRO A 80 7.11 -3.48 50.87
CA PRO A 80 7.33 -4.25 52.11
C PRO A 80 7.99 -5.59 51.80
N GLY A 81 9.15 -5.84 52.40
CA GLY A 81 10.12 -6.83 51.95
C GLY A 81 10.04 -8.22 52.60
N ASP A 82 8.99 -8.99 52.32
CA ASP A 82 8.99 -10.43 52.60
C ASP A 82 9.01 -11.30 51.32
N ASP A 83 8.51 -10.80 50.18
CA ASP A 83 8.49 -11.52 48.89
C ASP A 83 9.60 -11.06 47.90
N ALA A 84 10.54 -10.23 48.36
CA ALA A 84 11.52 -9.60 47.50
C ALA A 84 12.62 -10.58 47.03
N GLU A 85 13.02 -11.54 47.88
CA GLU A 85 14.13 -12.45 47.54
C GLU A 85 13.75 -13.53 46.50
N ASP A 86 12.53 -14.07 46.55
CA ASP A 86 12.08 -15.09 45.58
C ASP A 86 11.81 -14.52 44.18
N ARG A 87 11.61 -13.20 44.06
CA ARG A 87 11.47 -12.51 42.76
C ARG A 87 12.80 -12.19 42.09
N LEU A 88 13.94 -12.37 42.77
CA LEU A 88 15.26 -12.01 42.25
C LEU A 88 15.78 -12.97 41.17
N LEU A 89 15.14 -14.12 40.94
CA LEU A 89 15.77 -15.23 40.22
C LEU A 89 14.94 -15.86 39.11
N ILE A 90 13.84 -15.24 38.67
CA ILE A 90 13.16 -15.73 37.46
C ILE A 90 13.53 -14.82 36.30
N PRO A 91 14.54 -15.18 35.48
CA PRO A 91 14.73 -14.58 34.17
C PRO A 91 13.38 -14.58 33.46
N ARG A 92 12.89 -13.41 33.07
CA ARG A 92 11.79 -13.37 32.11
C ARG A 92 12.29 -14.07 30.86
N GLU A 93 11.55 -15.08 30.41
CA GLU A 93 11.73 -15.61 29.07
C GLU A 93 11.61 -14.42 28.13
N SER A 94 12.72 -14.05 27.51
CA SER A 94 12.73 -12.96 26.55
C SER A 94 11.74 -13.34 25.44
N PRO A 95 10.89 -12.41 24.97
CA PRO A 95 9.88 -12.70 23.95
C PRO A 95 10.49 -13.21 22.65
N TYR A 96 11.80 -13.01 22.46
CA TYR A 96 12.56 -13.56 21.35
C TYR A 96 12.89 -15.07 21.49
N PHE A 97 12.61 -15.68 22.65
CA PHE A 97 12.84 -17.09 22.94
C PHE A 97 11.53 -17.83 23.14
N VAL A 98 11.09 -18.52 22.09
CA VAL A 98 10.06 -19.56 22.19
C VAL A 98 10.68 -20.87 21.72
N GLY A 99 11.45 -21.52 22.61
CA GLY A 99 11.93 -22.89 22.41
C GLY A 99 13.35 -23.08 21.88
N ASP A 100 13.65 -24.33 21.51
CA ASP A 100 14.94 -24.75 20.98
C ASP A 100 15.15 -24.18 19.57
N LEU A 101 16.19 -23.38 19.40
CA LEU A 101 16.58 -22.87 18.09
C LEU A 101 16.88 -24.03 17.13
N PRO A 102 16.54 -23.92 15.83
CA PRO A 102 16.97 -24.88 14.83
C PRO A 102 18.49 -25.14 14.94
N PRO A 103 18.98 -26.39 14.79
CA PRO A 103 20.40 -26.69 14.93
C PRO A 103 21.25 -25.86 13.95
N PRO A 104 22.51 -25.52 14.28
CA PRO A 104 23.37 -24.78 13.36
C PRO A 104 23.61 -25.56 12.06
N GLY A 105 23.75 -24.84 10.95
CA GLY A 105 23.97 -25.40 9.62
C GLY A 105 22.89 -24.99 8.63
N VAL A 106 23.16 -25.18 7.34
CA VAL A 106 22.38 -24.63 6.22
C VAL A 106 20.87 -24.80 6.37
N ALA A 107 20.40 -26.01 6.71
CA ALA A 107 18.96 -26.28 6.86
C ALA A 107 18.34 -25.54 8.06
N GLY A 108 19.03 -25.51 9.20
CA GLY A 108 18.54 -24.84 10.40
C GLY A 108 18.64 -23.31 10.29
N ASP A 109 19.68 -22.81 9.63
CA ASP A 109 19.82 -21.37 9.36
C ASP A 109 18.74 -20.88 8.40
N ILE A 110 18.38 -21.66 7.37
CA ILE A 110 17.24 -21.35 6.51
C ILE A 110 15.92 -21.33 7.29
N ALA A 111 15.71 -22.27 8.21
CA ALA A 111 14.51 -22.30 9.05
C ALA A 111 14.43 -21.06 9.96
N LEU A 112 15.53 -20.74 10.65
CA LEU A 112 15.65 -19.58 11.51
C LEU A 112 15.43 -18.27 10.74
N LEU A 113 16.05 -18.14 9.57
CA LEU A 113 15.89 -16.94 8.73
C LEU A 113 14.44 -16.74 8.25
N LYS A 114 13.68 -17.81 8.03
CA LYS A 114 12.25 -17.71 7.70
C LYS A 114 11.43 -17.16 8.87
N GLU A 115 11.73 -17.59 10.09
CA GLU A 115 11.09 -17.08 11.32
C GLU A 115 11.46 -15.62 11.57
N LEU A 116 12.72 -15.26 11.32
CA LEU A 116 13.24 -13.90 11.50
C LEU A 116 12.87 -12.94 10.36
N LYS A 117 12.12 -13.36 9.35
CA LYS A 117 11.89 -12.56 8.13
C LYS A 117 11.39 -11.13 8.42
N ILE A 118 10.46 -10.96 9.35
CA ILE A 118 9.91 -9.64 9.71
C ILE A 118 11.01 -8.76 10.36
N ASN A 119 11.78 -9.34 11.28
CA ASN A 119 12.88 -8.65 11.96
C ASN A 119 14.01 -8.28 10.98
N ILE A 120 14.38 -9.19 10.08
CA ILE A 120 15.39 -8.92 9.04
C ILE A 120 14.96 -7.73 8.19
N ALA A 121 13.69 -7.68 7.76
CA ALA A 121 13.16 -6.56 7.01
C ALA A 121 13.31 -5.25 7.81
N HIS A 122 12.90 -5.25 9.08
CA HIS A 122 13.03 -4.08 9.96
C HIS A 122 14.49 -3.58 10.08
N PHE A 123 15.44 -4.46 10.38
CA PHE A 123 16.84 -4.06 10.56
C PHE A 123 17.55 -3.68 9.25
N LEU A 124 17.18 -4.27 8.12
CA LEU A 124 17.64 -3.81 6.80
C LEU A 124 17.13 -2.39 6.50
N HIS A 125 15.87 -2.12 6.85
CA HIS A 125 15.30 -0.79 6.69
C HIS A 125 16.03 0.23 7.57
N LEU A 126 16.25 -0.08 8.84
CA LEU A 126 16.99 0.80 9.75
C LEU A 126 18.42 1.08 9.27
N ALA A 127 19.15 0.04 8.83
CA ALA A 127 20.54 0.18 8.41
C ALA A 127 20.70 0.91 7.07
N THR A 128 19.76 0.72 6.13
CA THR A 128 19.92 1.21 4.74
C THR A 128 19.00 2.36 4.36
N GLY A 129 17.93 2.59 5.13
CA GLY A 129 16.84 3.52 4.80
C GLY A 129 16.04 3.12 3.56
N ARG A 130 16.19 1.89 3.04
CA ARG A 130 15.48 1.40 1.85
C ARG A 130 14.23 0.62 2.21
N ASP A 131 13.27 0.63 1.30
CA ASP A 131 12.07 -0.20 1.41
C ASP A 131 12.42 -1.69 1.22
N VAL A 132 11.85 -2.51 2.10
CA VAL A 132 12.02 -3.97 2.24
C VAL A 132 10.69 -4.69 1.97
N ASN A 133 9.73 -4.08 1.29
CA ASN A 133 8.50 -4.77 0.92
C ASN A 133 8.70 -5.81 -0.22
N CYS A 134 9.79 -5.73 -0.99
CA CYS A 134 10.01 -6.55 -2.19
C CYS A 134 11.25 -7.48 -2.18
N TRP A 135 11.91 -7.68 -1.04
CA TRP A 135 13.10 -8.55 -0.98
C TRP A 135 12.75 -10.03 -0.88
N ARG A 136 13.74 -10.88 -1.17
CA ARG A 136 13.67 -12.32 -0.95
C ARG A 136 14.78 -12.74 -0.02
N LEU A 137 14.43 -13.61 0.91
CA LEU A 137 15.39 -14.30 1.73
C LEU A 137 16.20 -15.25 0.83
N ASP A 138 17.52 -15.07 0.79
CA ASP A 138 18.46 -15.93 0.10
C ASP A 138 19.63 -16.33 1.02
N ALA A 139 20.57 -17.11 0.50
CA ALA A 139 21.72 -17.58 1.28
C ALA A 139 22.66 -16.45 1.74
N GLY A 140 22.60 -15.25 1.14
CA GLY A 140 23.41 -14.10 1.53
C GLY A 140 23.02 -13.53 2.90
N PHE A 141 21.86 -13.90 3.44
CA PHE A 141 21.37 -13.46 4.75
C PHE A 141 21.88 -14.29 5.94
N GLU A 142 22.83 -15.20 5.72
CA GLU A 142 23.54 -15.93 6.79
C GLU A 142 24.00 -15.03 7.97
N PRO A 143 24.49 -13.79 7.77
CA PRO A 143 24.87 -12.92 8.88
C PRO A 143 23.76 -12.70 9.91
N PHE A 144 22.48 -12.67 9.50
CA PHE A 144 21.36 -12.53 10.44
C PHE A 144 21.18 -13.77 11.32
N ALA A 145 21.29 -14.97 10.75
CA ALA A 145 21.23 -16.22 11.52
C ALA A 145 22.38 -16.27 12.55
N THR A 146 23.58 -15.92 12.11
CA THR A 146 24.77 -15.86 12.98
C THR A 146 24.61 -14.84 14.09
N ALA A 147 24.15 -13.63 13.78
CA ALA A 147 23.89 -12.55 14.74
C ALA A 147 22.83 -12.95 15.78
N PHE A 148 21.72 -13.55 15.35
CA PHE A 148 20.66 -13.98 16.25
C PHE A 148 21.11 -15.12 17.18
N ARG A 149 21.86 -16.10 16.66
CA ARG A 149 22.44 -17.18 17.48
C ARG A 149 23.48 -16.65 18.47
N ALA A 150 24.25 -15.61 18.11
CA ALA A 150 25.17 -14.95 19.01
C ALA A 150 24.41 -14.26 20.16
N ALA A 151 23.41 -13.43 19.85
CA ALA A 151 22.55 -12.78 20.84
C ALA A 151 21.94 -13.83 21.79
N SER A 152 21.42 -14.91 21.23
CA SER A 152 20.82 -16.00 21.99
C SER A 152 21.75 -16.66 22.99
N ARG A 153 23.00 -16.88 22.59
CA ARG A 153 24.02 -17.47 23.46
C ARG A 153 24.38 -16.50 24.58
N ASP A 154 24.56 -15.23 24.25
CA ASP A 154 24.96 -14.20 25.22
C ASP A 154 23.85 -13.89 26.21
N LEU A 155 22.59 -13.87 25.79
CA LEU A 155 21.44 -13.77 26.68
C LEU A 155 21.37 -14.94 27.66
N ARG A 156 21.57 -16.19 27.19
CA ARG A 156 21.62 -17.35 28.10
C ARG A 156 22.75 -17.24 29.12
N ARG A 157 23.91 -16.71 28.72
CA ARG A 157 25.04 -16.46 29.63
C ARG A 157 24.68 -15.40 30.68
N ARG A 158 24.03 -14.30 30.29
CA ARG A 158 23.50 -13.29 31.23
C ARG A 158 22.50 -13.88 32.20
N GLN A 159 21.58 -14.72 31.71
CA GLN A 159 20.60 -15.41 32.56
C GLN A 159 21.27 -16.39 33.54
N ALA A 160 22.43 -16.96 33.20
CA ALA A 160 23.25 -17.75 34.10
C ALA A 160 24.10 -16.90 35.08
N GLY A 161 23.96 -15.57 35.07
CA GLY A 161 24.70 -14.65 35.92
C GLY A 161 26.08 -14.26 35.39
N GLU A 162 26.44 -14.65 34.15
CA GLU A 162 27.70 -14.22 33.55
C GLU A 162 27.62 -12.75 33.09
N SER A 163 28.67 -11.98 33.39
CA SER A 163 28.81 -10.61 32.90
C SER A 163 29.20 -10.61 31.41
N VAL A 164 28.21 -10.44 30.53
CA VAL A 164 28.41 -10.25 29.09
C VAL A 164 28.14 -8.79 28.71
N ALA A 165 29.18 -8.10 28.21
CA ALA A 165 29.08 -6.71 27.78
C ALA A 165 28.08 -6.56 26.62
N SER A 166 27.26 -5.51 26.68
CA SER A 166 26.42 -5.13 25.54
C SER A 166 27.32 -4.59 24.43
N PRO A 167 27.16 -5.06 23.18
CA PRO A 167 27.83 -4.44 22.05
C PRO A 167 27.38 -2.98 21.90
N GLU A 168 28.31 -2.12 21.46
CA GLU A 168 27.98 -0.77 21.04
C GLU A 168 27.17 -0.83 19.75
N LEU A 169 26.15 0.03 19.63
CA LEU A 169 25.40 0.15 18.38
C LEU A 169 26.36 0.66 17.30
N PRO A 170 26.38 0.05 16.11
CA PRO A 170 27.13 0.62 15.01
C PRO A 170 26.64 2.04 14.75
N ASP A 171 27.56 2.99 14.56
CA ASP A 171 27.25 4.34 14.13
C ASP A 171 26.66 4.27 12.72
N ILE A 172 25.34 4.10 12.63
CA ILE A 172 24.62 4.25 11.39
C ILE A 172 24.59 5.75 11.13
N PRO A 173 25.08 6.23 9.97
CA PRO A 173 24.99 7.65 9.62
C PRO A 173 23.52 8.07 9.68
N LEU A 174 23.13 8.75 10.77
CA LEU A 174 21.77 9.23 11.02
C LEU A 174 21.34 10.32 10.02
N GLU A 175 22.18 10.65 9.04
CA GLU A 175 21.99 11.72 8.05
C GLU A 175 20.75 11.55 7.15
N LYS A 176 20.02 10.42 7.20
CA LYS A 176 18.84 10.20 6.32
C LYS A 176 17.48 10.20 6.99
N GLN A 177 17.36 10.20 8.32
CA GLN A 177 16.04 10.10 8.96
C GLN A 177 15.38 11.44 9.27
N ASN A 178 16.13 12.55 9.27
CA ASN A 178 15.59 13.88 9.63
C ASN A 178 15.84 14.98 8.58
N THR A 179 16.14 14.62 7.33
CA THR A 179 15.94 15.58 6.24
C THR A 179 14.45 15.71 6.03
N ALA A 180 13.88 16.82 6.52
CA ALA A 180 12.45 17.13 6.47
C ALA A 180 11.82 16.59 5.17
N LEU A 181 10.99 15.55 5.30
CA LEU A 181 10.38 14.83 4.18
C LEU A 181 9.85 15.84 3.17
N SER A 182 10.43 15.88 1.97
CA SER A 182 10.01 16.87 0.98
C SER A 182 8.62 16.52 0.45
N TRP A 183 7.93 17.50 -0.13
CA TRP A 183 6.64 17.27 -0.80
C TRP A 183 6.70 16.19 -1.88
N GLN A 184 7.82 16.14 -2.61
CA GLN A 184 8.08 15.12 -3.61
C GLN A 184 8.38 13.76 -2.95
N GLY A 185 9.17 13.75 -1.87
CA GLY A 185 9.46 12.54 -1.11
C GLY A 185 8.20 11.86 -0.56
N LEU A 186 7.24 12.65 -0.05
CA LEU A 186 5.94 12.13 0.39
C LEU A 186 5.14 11.51 -0.77
N LEU A 187 5.17 12.12 -1.95
CA LEU A 187 4.50 11.59 -3.13
C LEU A 187 5.15 10.29 -3.62
N ASP A 188 6.47 10.26 -3.67
CA ASP A 188 7.23 9.09 -4.12
C ASP A 188 6.99 7.91 -3.17
N TYR A 189 6.98 8.17 -1.86
CA TYR A 189 6.62 7.19 -0.85
C TYR A 189 5.22 6.61 -1.08
N TRP A 190 4.23 7.47 -1.29
CA TRP A 190 2.86 7.06 -1.57
C TRP A 190 2.68 6.27 -2.87
N GLN A 191 3.53 6.52 -3.88
CA GLN A 191 3.54 5.74 -5.11
C GLN A 191 4.20 4.36 -4.95
N GLN A 192 5.17 4.25 -4.03
CA GLN A 192 5.88 2.99 -3.75
C GLN A 192 5.01 2.02 -2.94
N ASP A 193 4.16 2.54 -2.05
CA ASP A 193 3.24 1.73 -1.22
C ASP A 193 2.33 0.80 -2.06
N CYS A 194 1.73 1.29 -3.15
CA CYS A 194 0.96 0.43 -4.05
C CYS A 194 0.82 0.99 -5.47
N GLU A 195 0.58 0.09 -6.44
CA GLU A 195 0.40 0.48 -7.85
C GLU A 195 -0.84 1.38 -8.02
N ARG A 196 -0.62 2.61 -8.49
CA ARG A 196 -1.67 3.60 -8.72
C ARG A 196 -1.88 3.85 -10.21
N ARG A 197 -3.13 4.11 -10.60
CA ARG A 197 -3.45 4.53 -11.97
C ARG A 197 -2.73 5.86 -12.29
N PRO A 198 -2.13 6.02 -13.49
CA PRO A 198 -1.38 7.23 -13.86
C PRO A 198 -2.17 8.54 -13.67
N ARG A 199 -3.48 8.51 -13.96
CA ARG A 199 -4.37 9.66 -13.76
C ARG A 199 -4.45 10.09 -12.29
N THR A 200 -4.51 9.14 -11.37
CA THR A 200 -4.58 9.43 -9.93
C THR A 200 -3.26 10.04 -9.44
N VAL A 201 -2.13 9.53 -9.94
CA VAL A 201 -0.81 10.09 -9.66
C VAL A 201 -0.70 11.54 -10.13
N GLN A 202 -1.15 11.83 -11.36
CA GLN A 202 -1.18 13.19 -11.90
C GLN A 202 -2.12 14.11 -11.11
N GLU A 203 -3.30 13.62 -10.72
CA GLU A 203 -4.22 14.35 -9.84
C GLU A 203 -3.54 14.69 -8.51
N MET A 204 -2.84 13.74 -7.88
CA MET A 204 -2.12 13.94 -6.62
C MET A 204 -0.96 14.95 -6.76
N GLN A 205 -0.14 14.83 -7.82
CA GLN A 205 0.93 15.78 -8.14
C GLN A 205 0.41 17.21 -8.23
N THR A 206 -0.71 17.40 -8.92
CA THR A 206 -1.35 18.72 -9.07
C THR A 206 -1.81 19.28 -7.72
N LEU A 207 -2.32 18.43 -6.82
CA LEU A 207 -2.76 18.85 -5.49
C LEU A 207 -1.57 19.21 -4.60
N ILE A 208 -0.51 18.40 -4.61
CA ILE A 208 0.72 18.66 -3.85
C ILE A 208 1.36 19.97 -4.31
N GLN A 209 1.53 20.17 -5.61
CA GLN A 209 2.05 21.44 -6.16
C GLN A 209 1.18 22.63 -5.75
N SER A 210 -0.14 22.45 -5.76
CA SER A 210 -1.05 23.52 -5.36
C SER A 210 -1.03 23.80 -3.86
N LEU A 211 -0.70 22.82 -3.01
CA LEU A 211 -0.55 23.00 -1.57
C LEU A 211 0.81 23.60 -1.24
N SER A 212 1.89 23.09 -1.86
CA SER A 212 3.25 23.60 -1.65
C SER A 212 3.40 25.05 -2.12
N HIS A 213 2.73 25.43 -3.21
CA HIS A 213 2.70 26.84 -3.64
C HIS A 213 1.94 27.75 -2.66
N PHE A 214 0.90 27.22 -2.01
CA PHE A 214 0.14 27.97 -1.00
C PHE A 214 0.89 28.07 0.34
N LEU A 215 1.76 27.11 0.65
CA LEU A 215 2.55 27.04 1.87
C LEU A 215 4.05 26.88 1.56
N PRO A 216 4.73 27.90 0.99
CA PRO A 216 6.10 27.78 0.52
C PRO A 216 7.10 27.46 1.64
N ASP A 217 6.83 27.94 2.85
CA ASP A 217 7.74 27.79 4.01
C ASP A 217 7.44 26.54 4.85
N LYS A 218 6.46 25.71 4.44
CA LYS A 218 6.08 24.51 5.19
C LYS A 218 6.48 23.22 4.49
N THR A 219 6.80 22.24 5.32
CA THR A 219 7.06 20.87 4.92
C THR A 219 5.88 19.98 5.33
N PRO A 220 5.70 18.81 4.73
CA PRO A 220 4.72 17.80 5.16
C PRO A 220 4.63 17.62 6.69
N ALA A 221 5.77 17.56 7.38
CA ALA A 221 5.82 17.37 8.83
C ALA A 221 5.31 18.56 9.66
N THR A 222 5.33 19.78 9.10
CA THR A 222 4.92 21.00 9.81
C THR A 222 3.53 21.51 9.40
N VAL A 223 2.87 20.82 8.47
CA VAL A 223 1.52 21.18 8.03
C VAL A 223 0.51 20.83 9.10
N THR A 224 -0.25 21.84 9.52
CA THR A 224 -1.30 21.69 10.52
C THR A 224 -2.68 21.59 9.86
N ARG A 225 -3.67 21.17 10.65
CA ARG A 225 -5.08 21.15 10.23
C ARG A 225 -5.61 22.54 9.83
N GLN A 226 -5.10 23.60 10.46
CA GLN A 226 -5.48 24.97 10.11
C GLN A 226 -5.01 25.34 8.71
N ASP A 227 -3.78 24.95 8.35
CA ASP A 227 -3.22 25.18 7.02
C ASP A 227 -4.00 24.45 5.94
N ALA A 228 -4.36 23.18 6.18
CA ALA A 228 -5.20 22.39 5.29
C ALA A 228 -6.56 23.05 5.06
N THR A 229 -7.18 23.57 6.13
CA THR A 229 -8.46 24.30 6.06
C THR A 229 -8.32 25.60 5.26
N ALA A 230 -7.25 26.36 5.51
CA ALA A 230 -6.96 27.61 4.82
C ALA A 230 -6.71 27.37 3.31
N TRP A 231 -5.99 26.31 2.97
CA TRP A 231 -5.76 25.92 1.59
C TRP A 231 -7.07 25.54 0.88
N LEU A 232 -7.93 24.72 1.50
CA LEU A 232 -9.22 24.36 0.90
C LEU A 232 -10.13 25.59 0.71
N ARG A 233 -10.08 26.56 1.62
CA ARG A 233 -10.78 27.85 1.47
C ARG A 233 -10.22 28.64 0.29
N HIS A 234 -8.90 28.78 0.19
CA HIS A 234 -8.23 29.43 -0.94
C HIS A 234 -8.57 28.77 -2.29
N GLN A 235 -8.60 27.43 -2.34
CA GLN A 235 -9.00 26.67 -3.53
C GLN A 235 -10.42 26.99 -3.98
N ARG A 236 -11.30 27.37 -3.07
CA ARG A 236 -12.66 27.79 -3.39
C ARG A 236 -12.70 29.21 -3.89
N GLU A 237 -12.11 30.13 -3.14
CA GLU A 237 -12.14 31.57 -3.44
C GLU A 237 -11.49 31.86 -4.80
N THR A 238 -10.38 31.20 -5.12
CA THR A 238 -9.64 31.44 -6.36
C THR A 238 -10.17 30.68 -7.58
N ARG A 239 -10.60 29.43 -7.41
CA ARG A 239 -10.97 28.55 -8.54
C ARG A 239 -12.47 28.24 -8.63
N GLY A 240 -13.28 28.72 -7.69
CA GLY A 240 -14.72 28.43 -7.66
C GLY A 240 -15.06 26.95 -7.48
N ASN A 241 -14.18 26.17 -6.84
CA ASN A 241 -14.40 24.73 -6.69
C ASN A 241 -15.67 24.45 -5.87
N ALA A 242 -16.53 23.58 -6.41
CA ALA A 242 -17.72 23.11 -5.71
C ALA A 242 -17.37 22.32 -4.43
N PRO A 243 -18.26 22.29 -3.42
CA PRO A 243 -18.11 21.53 -2.17
C PRO A 243 -17.58 20.11 -2.35
N LYS A 244 -18.25 19.33 -3.21
CA LYS A 244 -17.89 17.93 -3.49
C LYS A 244 -16.50 17.77 -4.11
N THR A 245 -16.05 18.77 -4.86
CA THR A 245 -14.69 18.79 -5.41
C THR A 245 -13.66 19.05 -4.32
N LEU A 246 -13.93 19.95 -3.37
CA LEU A 246 -13.04 20.21 -2.24
C LEU A 246 -12.95 19.00 -1.30
N GLU A 247 -14.08 18.32 -1.06
CA GLU A 247 -14.14 17.04 -0.36
C GLU A 247 -13.26 15.98 -1.02
N LYS A 248 -13.40 15.78 -2.34
CA LYS A 248 -12.55 14.87 -3.11
C LYS A 248 -11.06 15.22 -2.95
N LYS A 249 -10.70 16.51 -3.08
CA LYS A 249 -9.30 16.97 -2.95
C LYS A 249 -8.74 16.69 -1.57
N GLY A 250 -9.48 17.03 -0.52
CA GLY A 250 -9.04 16.81 0.85
C GLY A 250 -8.98 15.31 1.21
N THR A 251 -9.90 14.49 0.68
CA THR A 251 -9.84 13.02 0.83
C THR A 251 -8.58 12.43 0.19
N LEU A 252 -8.22 12.89 -1.02
CA LEU A 252 -7.00 12.45 -1.69
C LEU A 252 -5.75 12.84 -0.89
N MET A 253 -5.66 14.09 -0.43
CA MET A 253 -4.56 14.53 0.43
C MET A 253 -4.54 13.80 1.77
N GLY A 254 -5.70 13.51 2.36
CA GLY A 254 -5.79 12.71 3.57
C GLY A 254 -5.29 11.29 3.37
N ALA A 255 -5.57 10.65 2.24
CA ALA A 255 -5.02 9.34 1.91
C ALA A 255 -3.50 9.37 1.76
N LEU A 256 -2.95 10.43 1.15
CA LEU A 256 -1.50 10.65 1.02
C LEU A 256 -0.81 10.70 2.39
N PHE A 257 -1.31 11.54 3.30
CA PHE A 257 -0.74 11.70 4.64
C PHE A 257 -1.00 10.48 5.54
N SER A 258 -2.12 9.78 5.37
CA SER A 258 -2.44 8.61 6.20
C SER A 258 -1.44 7.48 6.04
N ILE A 259 -0.88 7.29 4.84
CA ILE A 259 0.14 6.27 4.60
C ILE A 259 1.40 6.62 5.39
N ALA A 260 1.93 7.82 5.23
CA ALA A 260 3.11 8.26 5.97
C ALA A 260 2.91 8.29 7.51
N VAL A 261 1.68 8.49 8.00
CA VAL A 261 1.40 8.40 9.45
C VAL A 261 1.35 6.95 9.93
N LYS A 262 0.79 6.03 9.14
CA LYS A 262 0.75 4.59 9.48
C LYS A 262 2.14 3.99 9.60
N ASP A 263 3.07 4.48 8.79
CA ASP A 263 4.46 4.05 8.77
C ASP A 263 5.35 4.92 9.68
N GLU A 264 4.75 5.72 10.57
CA GLU A 264 5.41 6.56 11.59
C GLU A 264 6.39 7.62 11.04
N ILE A 265 6.36 7.88 9.73
CA ILE A 265 7.16 8.94 9.08
C ILE A 265 6.64 10.32 9.47
N LEU A 266 5.32 10.45 9.62
CA LEU A 266 4.66 11.67 10.07
C LEU A 266 3.91 11.43 11.37
N SER A 267 3.97 12.40 12.28
CA SER A 267 3.30 12.31 13.59
C SER A 267 1.78 12.44 13.49
N SER A 268 1.26 13.15 12.49
CA SER A 268 -0.18 13.38 12.37
C SER A 268 -0.62 13.69 10.93
N ASN A 269 -1.88 13.40 10.62
CA ASN A 269 -2.49 13.72 9.34
C ASN A 269 -3.34 15.01 9.47
N PRO A 270 -2.97 16.12 8.79
CA PRO A 270 -3.70 17.39 8.89
C PRO A 270 -5.08 17.36 8.22
N PHE A 271 -5.38 16.34 7.42
CA PHE A 271 -6.67 16.13 6.76
C PHE A 271 -7.53 15.08 7.45
N ALA A 272 -7.08 14.48 8.56
CA ALA A 272 -7.88 13.53 9.33
C ALA A 272 -9.12 14.21 9.93
N ASP A 273 -10.22 13.44 9.98
CA ASP A 273 -11.51 13.83 10.56
C ASP A 273 -12.08 15.15 10.03
N PHE A 274 -11.68 15.57 8.83
CA PHE A 274 -12.13 16.83 8.28
C PHE A 274 -13.64 16.78 8.00
N ASP A 275 -14.41 17.52 8.79
CA ASP A 275 -15.85 17.61 8.63
C ASP A 275 -16.20 18.57 7.47
N TYR A 276 -16.33 17.98 6.28
CA TYR A 276 -16.70 18.71 5.07
C TYR A 276 -18.11 19.29 5.15
N ALA A 277 -19.05 18.63 5.83
CA ALA A 277 -20.42 19.14 5.97
C ALA A 277 -20.42 20.46 6.75
N ARG A 278 -19.68 20.50 7.87
CA ARG A 278 -19.49 21.72 8.67
C ARG A 278 -18.72 22.80 7.91
N PHE A 279 -17.72 22.42 7.12
CA PHE A 279 -16.98 23.37 6.27
C PHE A 279 -17.89 24.04 5.24
N VAL A 280 -18.77 23.26 4.59
CA VAL A 280 -19.74 23.76 3.61
C VAL A 280 -20.76 24.69 4.26
N GLN A 281 -21.32 24.30 5.41
CA GLN A 281 -22.25 25.15 6.18
C GLN A 281 -21.61 26.48 6.60
N LYS A 282 -20.36 26.44 7.12
CA LYS A 282 -19.67 27.64 7.61
C LYS A 282 -19.38 28.66 6.51
N ILE A 283 -19.22 28.21 5.27
CA ILE A 283 -18.95 29.09 4.12
C ILE A 283 -20.24 29.35 3.32
N GLY A 284 -21.42 29.05 3.90
CA GLY A 284 -22.73 29.43 3.37
C GLY A 284 -22.96 28.98 1.92
N VAL A 285 -22.50 27.79 1.54
CA VAL A 285 -22.68 27.31 0.16
C VAL A 285 -24.03 26.66 0.06
N ASP A 286 -24.79 27.08 -0.94
CA ASP A 286 -25.85 26.25 -1.46
C ASP A 286 -25.20 25.02 -2.11
N THR A 287 -25.53 23.82 -1.62
CA THR A 287 -25.17 22.57 -2.28
C THR A 287 -25.95 22.55 -3.59
N GLY A 288 -25.35 23.13 -4.64
CA GLY A 288 -26.01 23.41 -5.91
C GLY A 288 -26.87 22.24 -6.41
N GLU A 289 -27.96 22.58 -7.10
CA GLU A 289 -29.04 21.67 -7.48
C GLU A 289 -28.55 20.25 -7.79
N ASP A 290 -29.04 19.29 -7.01
CA ASP A 290 -28.86 17.88 -7.30
C ASP A 290 -29.17 17.61 -8.77
N ARG A 291 -28.43 16.67 -9.36
CA ARG A 291 -28.65 16.27 -10.75
C ARG A 291 -30.11 15.82 -10.91
N LYS A 292 -30.94 16.68 -11.50
CA LYS A 292 -32.35 16.37 -11.76
C LYS A 292 -32.40 15.18 -12.72
N PRO A 293 -33.21 14.14 -12.42
CA PRO A 293 -33.44 13.08 -13.38
C PRO A 293 -34.04 13.68 -14.65
N PHE A 294 -33.73 13.10 -15.80
CA PHE A 294 -34.32 13.52 -17.06
C PHE A 294 -35.83 13.26 -17.04
N SER A 295 -36.62 14.26 -17.39
CA SER A 295 -38.06 14.09 -17.62
C SER A 295 -38.31 13.22 -18.86
N GLN A 296 -39.51 12.63 -18.96
CA GLN A 296 -39.91 11.81 -20.11
C GLN A 296 -39.82 12.60 -21.43
N GLU A 297 -40.17 13.88 -21.41
CA GLU A 297 -40.06 14.77 -22.58
C GLU A 297 -38.60 15.01 -22.98
N GLN A 298 -37.72 15.22 -22.00
CA GLN A 298 -36.28 15.34 -22.25
C GLN A 298 -35.69 14.04 -22.80
N LEU A 299 -36.09 12.89 -22.26
CA LEU A 299 -35.69 11.58 -22.78
C LEU A 299 -36.20 11.40 -24.22
N ALA A 300 -37.49 11.68 -24.49
CA ALA A 300 -38.06 11.61 -25.83
C ALA A 300 -37.32 12.50 -26.83
N ARG A 301 -36.94 13.73 -26.42
CA ARG A 301 -36.13 14.64 -27.23
C ARG A 301 -34.72 14.13 -27.44
N ILE A 302 -34.07 13.60 -26.40
CA ILE A 302 -32.73 13.00 -26.49
C ILE A 302 -32.74 11.82 -27.46
N PHE A 303 -33.72 10.92 -27.36
CA PHE A 303 -33.82 9.73 -28.22
C PHE A 303 -34.54 9.97 -29.56
N SER A 304 -34.97 11.20 -29.84
CA SER A 304 -35.57 11.55 -31.13
C SER A 304 -34.53 11.50 -32.28
N PRO A 305 -34.98 11.36 -33.54
CA PRO A 305 -34.09 11.44 -34.72
C PRO A 305 -33.28 12.75 -34.78
N GLU A 306 -33.84 13.84 -34.23
CA GLU A 306 -33.22 15.17 -34.17
C GLU A 306 -32.25 15.35 -32.99
N GLY A 307 -32.32 14.47 -31.98
CA GLY A 307 -31.55 14.53 -30.73
C GLY A 307 -30.18 13.85 -30.84
N LEU A 308 -30.02 12.70 -30.16
CA LEU A 308 -28.78 11.93 -30.10
C LEU A 308 -28.32 11.46 -31.48
N PHE A 309 -29.18 11.44 -32.50
CA PHE A 309 -28.81 10.95 -33.83
C PHE A 309 -28.61 12.06 -34.86
N SER A 310 -28.82 13.34 -34.51
CA SER A 310 -28.51 14.43 -35.44
C SER A 310 -26.99 14.57 -35.63
N GLN A 311 -26.58 14.70 -36.89
CA GLN A 311 -25.19 14.71 -37.36
C GLN A 311 -24.35 15.92 -36.91
N ARG A 312 -24.90 16.84 -36.11
CA ARG A 312 -24.13 18.01 -35.67
C ARG A 312 -23.14 17.59 -34.58
N ARG A 313 -21.85 17.66 -34.93
CA ARG A 313 -20.70 17.57 -34.04
C ARG A 313 -20.92 18.52 -32.85
N GLN A 314 -21.37 17.99 -31.72
CA GLN A 314 -21.24 18.70 -30.45
C GLN A 314 -20.02 18.17 -29.72
N THR A 315 -19.16 19.10 -29.33
CA THR A 315 -17.98 18.96 -28.48
C THR A 315 -18.39 18.48 -27.09
N GLY A 316 -18.59 17.18 -26.91
CA GLY A 316 -18.98 16.59 -25.62
C GLY A 316 -18.51 15.14 -25.46
N GLY A 317 -17.57 14.92 -24.53
CA GLY A 317 -16.93 13.63 -24.26
C GLY A 317 -17.78 12.68 -23.42
N GLY A 318 -18.75 12.02 -24.05
CA GLY A 318 -19.47 10.90 -23.43
C GLY A 318 -20.71 10.46 -24.21
N GLY A 319 -21.54 11.44 -24.62
CA GLY A 319 -22.77 11.17 -25.39
C GLY A 319 -22.52 10.56 -26.76
N TYR A 320 -21.37 10.84 -27.39
CA TYR A 320 -21.00 10.28 -28.69
C TYR A 320 -20.89 8.75 -28.67
N HIS A 321 -20.28 8.17 -27.62
CA HIS A 321 -20.14 6.72 -27.54
C HIS A 321 -21.49 6.03 -27.30
N ALA A 322 -22.38 6.64 -26.50
CA ALA A 322 -23.72 6.08 -26.26
C ALA A 322 -24.53 5.91 -27.57
N ARG A 323 -24.35 6.80 -28.56
CA ARG A 323 -24.98 6.71 -29.90
C ARG A 323 -24.65 5.42 -30.64
N ILE A 324 -23.46 4.87 -30.41
CA ILE A 324 -22.97 3.64 -31.07
C ILE A 324 -23.51 2.40 -30.35
N TRP A 325 -23.57 2.44 -29.01
CA TRP A 325 -23.93 1.27 -28.20
C TRP A 325 -25.44 1.06 -28.06
N LEU A 326 -26.24 2.12 -28.03
CA LEU A 326 -27.69 2.02 -27.80
C LEU A 326 -28.44 1.24 -28.90
N PRO A 327 -28.21 1.47 -30.21
CA PRO A 327 -28.82 0.65 -31.25
C PRO A 327 -28.38 -0.82 -31.17
N PHE A 328 -27.14 -1.06 -30.76
CA PHE A 328 -26.57 -2.41 -30.62
C PHE A 328 -27.23 -3.19 -29.49
N TRP A 329 -27.53 -2.54 -28.38
CA TRP A 329 -28.28 -3.13 -27.25
C TRP A 329 -29.73 -3.45 -27.62
N VAL A 330 -30.40 -2.57 -28.36
CA VAL A 330 -31.77 -2.82 -28.86
C VAL A 330 -31.78 -4.01 -29.84
N TYR A 331 -30.77 -4.14 -30.71
CA TYR A 331 -30.63 -5.29 -31.60
C TYR A 331 -30.33 -6.61 -30.86
N LEU A 332 -29.62 -6.56 -29.73
CA LEU A 332 -29.33 -7.74 -28.91
C LEU A 332 -30.54 -8.26 -28.12
N GLN A 333 -31.61 -7.47 -27.98
CA GLN A 333 -32.87 -7.91 -27.35
C GLN A 333 -33.84 -8.59 -28.33
N VAL A 334 -33.47 -8.74 -29.61
CA VAL A 334 -34.27 -9.48 -30.58
C VAL A 334 -34.20 -11.00 -30.27
N PRO A 335 -35.33 -11.70 -30.07
CA PRO A 335 -35.36 -13.08 -29.54
C PRO A 335 -34.56 -14.14 -30.32
N GLY A 336 -34.15 -13.87 -31.57
CA GLY A 336 -33.36 -14.79 -32.39
C GLY A 336 -31.90 -14.94 -31.96
N TRP A 337 -31.30 -13.95 -31.29
CA TRP A 337 -29.88 -13.97 -30.90
C TRP A 337 -29.60 -14.74 -29.60
N MET A 338 -30.60 -14.89 -28.72
CA MET A 338 -30.45 -15.58 -27.43
C MET A 338 -30.13 -17.08 -27.59
N ASN A 339 -30.61 -17.75 -28.64
CA ASN A 339 -30.29 -19.16 -28.89
C ASN A 339 -28.86 -19.40 -29.37
N TRP A 340 -28.21 -18.40 -29.98
CA TRP A 340 -26.80 -18.51 -30.41
C TRP A 340 -25.81 -18.18 -29.28
N ALA A 341 -26.24 -17.36 -28.30
CA ALA A 341 -25.43 -16.86 -27.19
C ALA A 341 -25.39 -17.78 -25.94
N ALA A 342 -26.08 -18.92 -25.93
CA ALA A 342 -26.16 -19.81 -24.76
C ALA A 342 -24.84 -20.49 -24.32
N SER A 343 -23.72 -20.22 -25.02
CA SER A 343 -22.39 -20.70 -24.63
C SER A 343 -21.52 -19.52 -24.15
N PRO A 344 -21.18 -19.42 -22.85
CA PRO A 344 -20.36 -18.33 -22.30
C PRO A 344 -19.02 -18.14 -23.01
N SER A 345 -18.45 -19.23 -23.53
CA SER A 345 -17.20 -19.23 -24.32
C SER A 345 -17.31 -18.50 -25.66
N ARG A 346 -18.52 -18.41 -26.25
CA ARG A 346 -18.76 -17.77 -27.55
C ARG A 346 -19.00 -16.27 -27.40
N ILE A 347 -19.67 -15.85 -26.32
CA ILE A 347 -19.84 -14.44 -25.96
C ILE A 347 -18.46 -13.79 -25.74
N SER A 348 -17.59 -14.44 -24.98
CA SER A 348 -16.22 -13.95 -24.72
C SER A 348 -15.38 -13.85 -26.01
N LYS A 349 -15.50 -14.83 -26.93
CA LYS A 349 -14.83 -14.79 -28.23
C LYS A 349 -15.34 -13.67 -29.14
N ALA A 350 -16.65 -13.47 -29.22
CA ALA A 350 -17.24 -12.40 -30.02
C ALA A 350 -16.86 -11.01 -29.46
N PHE A 351 -16.90 -10.83 -28.13
CA PHE A 351 -16.47 -9.59 -27.49
C PHE A 351 -14.99 -9.30 -27.72
N ARG A 352 -14.12 -10.32 -27.62
CA ARG A 352 -12.69 -10.18 -27.90
C ARG A 352 -12.43 -9.86 -29.38
N CYS A 353 -13.10 -10.51 -30.32
CA CYS A 353 -12.98 -10.21 -31.75
C CYS A 353 -13.42 -8.77 -32.09
N LEU A 354 -14.50 -8.28 -31.49
CA LEU A 354 -14.99 -6.91 -31.73
C LEU A 354 -14.05 -5.85 -31.14
N ILE A 355 -13.56 -6.06 -29.91
CA ILE A 355 -12.56 -5.18 -29.29
C ILE A 355 -11.27 -5.16 -30.13
N PHE A 356 -10.86 -6.32 -30.66
CA PHE A 356 -9.65 -6.44 -31.49
C PHE A 356 -9.79 -5.80 -32.87
N ALA A 357 -10.98 -5.88 -33.50
CA ALA A 357 -11.25 -5.23 -34.78
C ALA A 357 -11.26 -3.68 -34.63
N PHE A 358 -11.82 -3.18 -33.52
CA PHE A 358 -11.86 -1.75 -33.21
C PHE A 358 -10.47 -1.19 -32.87
N ALA A 359 -9.66 -1.93 -32.12
CA ALA A 359 -8.29 -1.53 -31.79
C ALA A 359 -7.37 -1.45 -33.03
N LYS A 360 -7.69 -2.18 -34.11
CA LYS A 360 -6.91 -2.17 -35.35
C LYS A 360 -7.40 -1.18 -36.42
N GLY A 361 -8.46 -0.40 -36.17
CA GLY A 361 -8.99 0.57 -37.13
C GLY A 361 -9.39 -0.03 -38.49
N LYS A 362 -9.71 -1.34 -38.55
CA LYS A 362 -10.10 -2.00 -39.79
C LYS A 362 -11.62 -2.14 -39.85
N THR A 363 -12.23 -1.56 -40.88
CA THR A 363 -13.61 -1.85 -41.27
C THR A 363 -13.70 -3.30 -41.74
N THR A 364 -14.34 -4.17 -40.95
CA THR A 364 -14.70 -5.51 -41.39
C THR A 364 -15.80 -5.41 -42.45
N LYS A 365 -15.48 -5.72 -43.71
CA LYS A 365 -16.50 -6.18 -44.68
C LYS A 365 -17.05 -7.51 -44.14
N ALA A 366 -18.33 -7.54 -43.81
CA ALA A 366 -19.02 -8.75 -43.43
C ALA A 366 -19.13 -9.67 -44.67
N CYS A 367 -18.66 -10.92 -44.53
CA CYS A 367 -19.17 -12.02 -45.34
C CYS A 367 -20.48 -12.49 -44.69
N VAL A 368 -21.50 -12.67 -45.54
CA VAL A 368 -22.83 -13.19 -45.20
C VAL A 368 -22.75 -14.61 -44.66
#